data_AF-A0A7X2GZ28-F1
#
_entry.id   AF-A0A7X2GZ28-F1
#
_cell.length_a   1.000
_cell.length_b   1.000
_cell.length_c   1.000
_cell.angle_alpha   90.00
_cell.angle_beta   90.00
_cell.angle_gamma   90.00
#
_symmetry.space_group_name_H-M   'P 1'
#
loop_
_entity.id
_entity.type
_entity.pdbx_description
1 polymer ?
#
loop_
_entity_poly.entity_id
_entity_poly.type
_entity_poly.pdbx_seq_one_letter_code
_entity_poly.pdbx_strand_id
1 'polypeptide(L)'
;MMISILAAAPSAIVAYMMICRLNAKKRRLSDLEGWAFLLLLGGAVYTVYAAISYGKMPSMGKLFLDFGICLYFGSRTTRTSRWLKRRLPNV
;
A
#
# COMPACT_ATOMS: atom_id res chain seq x y z
N MET A 1 2.86 6.76 22.55
CA MET A 1 1.75 6.05 21.88
C MET A 1 1.21 6.81 20.67
N MET A 2 0.80 8.09 20.82
CA MET A 2 0.25 8.90 19.71
C MET A 2 1.22 9.04 18.51
N ILE A 3 2.52 9.22 18.76
CA ILE A 3 3.54 9.32 17.70
C ILE A 3 3.73 7.99 16.96
N SER A 4 3.68 6.85 17.66
CA SER A 4 3.78 5.51 17.06
C SER A 4 2.59 5.21 16.14
N ILE A 5 1.39 5.64 16.54
CA ILE A 5 0.16 5.49 15.74
C ILE A 5 0.25 6.37 14.49
N LEU A 6 0.71 7.62 14.63
CA LEU A 6 0.89 8.52 13.49
C LEU A 6 1.95 7.98 12.51
N ALA A 7 3.02 7.39 13.03
CA ALA A 7 4.05 6.73 12.23
C ALA A 7 3.54 5.47 11.51
N ALA A 8 2.45 4.84 11.97
CA ALA A 8 1.84 3.69 11.31
C ALA A 8 0.81 4.08 10.22
N ALA A 9 0.49 5.37 10.07
CA ALA A 9 -0.43 5.85 9.03
C ALA A 9 -0.03 5.45 7.59
N PRO A 10 1.26 5.50 7.18
CA PRO A 10 1.68 5.04 5.86
C PRO A 10 1.39 3.55 5.66
N SER A 11 1.64 2.71 6.67
CA SER A 11 1.34 1.28 6.62
C SER A 11 -0.17 1.03 6.49
N ALA A 12 -1.02 1.80 7.18
CA ALA A 12 -2.47 1.68 7.05
C ALA A 12 -2.95 2.01 5.63
N ILE A 13 -2.40 3.05 5.01
CA ILE A 13 -2.69 3.42 3.62
C ILE A 13 -2.24 2.31 2.66
N VAL A 14 -1.04 1.75 2.86
CA VAL A 14 -0.53 0.64 2.05
C VAL A 14 -1.42 -0.59 2.18
N ALA A 15 -1.85 -0.95 3.39
CA ALA A 15 -2.75 -2.08 3.62
C ALA A 15 -4.06 -1.90 2.83
N TYR A 16 -4.67 -0.72 2.91
CA TYR A 16 -5.87 -0.40 2.14
C TYR A 16 -5.63 -0.55 0.62
N MET A 17 -4.54 0.02 0.10
CA MET A 17 -4.20 -0.09 -1.32
C MET A 17 -4.00 -1.54 -1.77
N MET A 18 -3.33 -2.38 -0.96
CA MET A 18 -3.11 -3.78 -1.29
C MET A 18 -4.41 -4.57 -1.31
N ILE A 19 -5.32 -4.33 -0.35
CA ILE A 19 -6.66 -4.94 -0.34
C ILE A 19 -7.43 -4.58 -1.61
N CYS A 20 -7.47 -3.28 -1.97
CA CYS A 20 -8.14 -2.83 -3.19
C CYS A 20 -7.54 -3.49 -4.44
N ARG A 21 -6.21 -3.63 -4.52
CA ARG A 21 -5.53 -4.24 -5.68
C ARG A 21 -5.76 -5.75 -5.77
N LEU A 22 -5.75 -6.45 -4.64
CA LEU A 22 -6.07 -7.87 -4.57
C LEU A 22 -7.53 -8.14 -4.97
N ASN A 23 -8.45 -7.26 -4.56
CA ASN A 23 -9.87 -7.40 -4.90
C ASN A 23 -10.16 -7.03 -6.37
N ALA A 24 -9.49 -6.01 -6.91
CA ALA A 24 -9.74 -5.50 -8.26
C ALA A 24 -9.37 -6.49 -9.39
N LYS A 25 -8.53 -7.50 -9.12
CA LYS A 25 -8.07 -8.45 -10.14
C LYS A 25 -8.18 -9.86 -9.59
N LYS A 26 -8.98 -10.73 -10.23
CA LYS A 26 -8.95 -12.18 -9.98
C LYS A 26 -7.58 -12.72 -10.41
N ARG A 27 -6.64 -12.79 -9.46
CA ARG A 27 -5.29 -13.33 -9.70
C ARG A 27 -5.32 -14.85 -9.61
N ARG A 28 -4.55 -15.51 -10.49
CA ARG A 28 -4.32 -16.95 -10.39
C ARG A 28 -3.31 -17.20 -9.26
N LEU A 29 -3.39 -18.35 -8.60
CA LEU A 29 -2.47 -18.74 -7.52
C LEU A 29 -0.99 -18.78 -7.96
N SER A 30 -0.71 -18.87 -9.26
CA SER A 30 0.65 -18.82 -9.81
C SER A 30 1.21 -17.40 -9.99
N ASP A 31 0.43 -16.35 -9.72
CA ASP A 31 0.85 -14.96 -9.95
C ASP A 31 1.75 -14.47 -8.81
N LEU A 32 3.06 -14.42 -9.08
CA LEU A 32 4.10 -13.95 -8.15
C LEU A 32 3.82 -12.54 -7.63
N GLU A 33 3.23 -11.66 -8.44
CA GLU A 33 2.84 -10.33 -7.97
C GLU A 33 1.73 -10.41 -6.90
N GLY A 34 0.83 -11.40 -7.00
CA GLY A 34 -0.24 -11.66 -6.04
C GLY A 34 0.29 -11.96 -4.66
N TRP A 35 1.25 -12.87 -4.60
CA TRP A 35 1.95 -13.23 -3.38
C TRP A 35 2.73 -12.06 -2.80
N ALA A 36 3.41 -11.27 -3.64
CA ALA A 36 4.09 -10.07 -3.17
C ALA A 36 3.13 -9.08 -2.50
N PHE A 37 1.94 -8.84 -3.07
CA PHE A 37 0.95 -7.95 -2.46
C PHE A 37 0.35 -8.50 -1.16
N LEU A 38 0.16 -9.83 -1.07
CA LEU A 38 -0.27 -10.48 0.18
C LEU A 38 0.78 -10.34 1.29
N LEU A 39 2.06 -10.54 0.97
CA LEU A 39 3.15 -10.36 1.93
C LEU A 39 3.28 -8.91 2.39
N LEU A 40 3.17 -7.95 1.45
CA LEU A 40 3.18 -6.53 1.78
C LEU A 40 1.98 -6.13 2.65
N LEU A 41 0.80 -6.67 2.35
CA LEU A 41 -0.41 -6.49 3.15
C LEU A 41 -0.22 -7.03 4.57
N GLY A 42 0.25 -8.27 4.70
CA GLY A 42 0.51 -8.89 6.01
C GLY A 42 1.50 -8.08 6.84
N GLY A 43 2.60 -7.63 6.21
CA GLY A 43 3.59 -6.78 6.87
C GLY A 43 3.04 -5.41 7.29
N ALA A 44 2.15 -4.81 6.49
CA ALA A 44 1.51 -3.53 6.81
C ALA A 44 0.45 -3.65 7.92
N VAL A 45 -0.34 -4.73 7.93
CA VAL A 45 -1.30 -5.02 9.01
C VAL A 45 -0.56 -5.29 10.32
N TYR A 46 0.52 -6.07 10.26
CA TYR A 46 1.34 -6.36 11.45
C TYR A 46 1.97 -5.10 12.05
N THR A 47 2.45 -4.15 11.24
CA THR A 47 3.03 -2.91 11.76
C THR A 47 2.00 -2.02 12.44
N VAL A 48 0.79 -1.92 11.87
CA VAL A 48 -0.33 -1.21 12.50
C VAL A 48 -0.73 -1.87 13.82
N TYR A 49 -0.86 -3.20 13.83
CA TYR A 49 -1.16 -3.96 15.04
C TYR A 49 -0.07 -3.75 16.11
N ALA A 50 1.20 -3.85 15.74
CA ALA A 50 2.31 -3.67 16.66
C ALA A 50 2.40 -2.25 17.24
N ALA A 51 2.07 -1.23 16.43
CA ALA A 51 2.02 0.16 16.87
C ALA A 51 0.87 0.44 17.84
N ILE A 52 -0.31 -0.17 17.61
CA ILE A 52 -1.49 0.01 18.46
C ILE A 52 -1.37 -0.80 19.77
N SER A 53 -1.04 -2.09 19.68
CA SER A 53 -1.05 -3.00 20.83
C SER A 53 0.17 -2.86 21.72
N TYR A 54 1.35 -2.58 21.15
CA TYR A 54 2.60 -2.53 21.91
C TYR A 54 3.29 -1.16 21.89
N GLY A 55 2.72 -0.17 21.18
CA GLY A 55 3.35 1.15 21.03
C GLY A 55 4.67 1.12 20.25
N LYS A 56 5.02 0.00 19.60
CA LYS A 56 6.29 -0.16 18.88
C LYS A 56 6.32 0.73 17.65
N MET A 57 7.41 1.49 17.51
CA MET A 57 7.63 2.27 16.29
C MET A 57 7.97 1.34 15.12
N PRO A 58 7.43 1.62 13.92
CA PRO A 58 7.88 0.94 12.71
C PRO A 58 9.36 1.25 12.46
N SER A 59 10.10 0.26 11.97
CA SER A 59 11.51 0.45 11.60
C SER A 59 11.61 1.46 10.44
N MET A 60 12.70 2.22 10.39
CA MET A 60 12.92 3.21 9.32
C MET A 60 12.85 2.56 7.94
N GLY A 61 13.41 1.34 7.78
CA GLY A 61 13.32 0.58 6.52
C GLY A 61 11.88 0.28 6.09
N LYS A 62 11.00 -0.03 7.04
CA LYS A 62 9.58 -0.30 6.76
C LYS A 62 8.82 0.97 6.40
N LEU A 63 9.13 2.10 7.03
CA LEU A 63 8.59 3.40 6.64
C LEU A 63 8.99 3.76 5.21
N PHE A 64 10.28 3.66 4.86
CA PHE A 64 10.76 3.93 3.50
C PHE A 64 10.10 3.01 2.46
N LEU A 65 9.93 1.74 2.80
CA LEU A 65 9.22 0.79 1.95
C LEU A 65 7.76 1.23 1.71
N ASP A 66 7.03 1.57 2.77
CA ASP A 66 5.62 1.96 2.67
C ASP A 66 5.46 3.28 1.90
N PHE A 67 6.35 4.25 2.12
CA PHE A 67 6.40 5.48 1.30
C PHE A 67 6.73 5.18 -0.16
N GLY A 68 7.72 4.32 -0.43
CA GLY A 68 8.08 3.91 -1.78
C GLY A 68 6.93 3.23 -2.52
N ILE A 69 6.17 2.37 -1.83
CA ILE A 69 4.97 1.72 -2.34
C ILE A 69 3.90 2.77 -2.67
N CYS A 70 3.60 3.67 -1.74
CA CYS A 70 2.63 4.75 -1.96
C CYS A 70 3.01 5.63 -3.16
N LEU A 71 4.29 6.02 -3.28
CA LEU A 71 4.78 6.81 -4.42
C LEU A 71 4.73 6.04 -5.73
N TYR A 72 5.11 4.76 -5.72
CA TYR A 72 5.10 3.91 -6.92
C TYR A 72 3.67 3.74 -7.45
N PHE A 73 2.72 3.36 -6.59
CA PHE A 73 1.33 3.16 -7.00
C PHE A 73 0.60 4.47 -7.27
N GLY A 74 0.91 5.53 -6.53
CA GLY A 74 0.41 6.88 -6.79
C GLY A 74 0.84 7.36 -8.18
N SER A 75 2.14 7.31 -8.47
CA SER A 75 2.70 7.69 -9.78
C SER A 75 2.11 6.89 -10.93
N ARG A 76 1.94 5.57 -10.75
CA ARG A 76 1.33 4.70 -11.76
C ARG A 76 -0.13 5.08 -12.01
N THR A 77 -0.89 5.37 -10.95
CA THR A 77 -2.30 5.77 -11.07
C THR A 77 -2.45 7.13 -11.76
N THR A 78 -1.65 8.12 -11.38
CA THR A 78 -1.65 9.44 -12.03
C THR A 78 -1.26 9.35 -13.50
N ARG A 79 -0.27 8.52 -13.85
CA ARG A 79 0.15 8.31 -15.24
C ARG A 79 -0.97 7.68 -16.07
N THR A 80 -1.65 6.65 -15.55
CA THR A 80 -2.79 6.02 -16.22
C THR A 80 -3.95 7.00 -16.38
N SER A 81 -4.28 7.78 -15.35
CA SER A 81 -5.35 8.79 -15.40
C SER A 81 -5.05 9.89 -16.43
N ARG A 82 -3.82 10.42 -16.45
CA ARG A 82 -3.40 11.40 -17.48
C ARG A 82 -3.46 10.83 -18.89
N TRP A 83 -3.10 9.56 -19.07
CA TRP A 83 -3.16 8.91 -20.37
C TRP A 83 -4.61 8.67 -20.81
N LEU A 84 -5.48 8.26 -19.89
CA LEU A 84 -6.91 8.11 -20.14
C LEU A 84 -7.55 9.46 -20.52
N LYS A 85 -7.26 10.52 -19.76
CA LYS A 85 -7.75 11.89 -20.04
C LYS A 85 -7.28 12.44 -21.38
N ARG A 86 -6.08 12.05 -21.84
CA ARG A 86 -5.57 12.41 -23.18
C ARG A 86 -6.26 11.63 -24.31
N ARG A 87 -6.71 10.40 -24.05
CA ARG A 87 -7.37 9.56 -25.07
C ARG A 87 -8.88 9.75 -25.14
N LEU A 88 -9.50 10.17 -24.04
CA LEU A 88 -10.94 10.44 -23.95
C LEU A 88 -11.11 11.86 -23.37
N PRO A 89 -10.88 12.92 -24.17
CA PRO A 89 -10.97 14.30 -23.68
C PRO A 89 -12.41 14.75 -23.37
N ASN A 90 -13.44 14.00 -23.80
CA ASN A 90 -14.85 14.39 -23.77
C ASN A 90 -15.78 13.42 -23.01
N VAL A 91 -15.27 12.74 -21.97
CA VAL A 91 -16.11 12.15 -20.89
C VAL A 91 -15.72 12.80 -19.58
#